data_AF-A0A1E3PTP5-F1
#
_entry.id   AF-A0A1E3PTP5-F1
#
_cell.length_a   1.000
_cell.length_b   1.000
_cell.length_c   1.000
_cell.angle_alpha   90.00
_cell.angle_beta   90.00
_cell.angle_gamma   90.00
#
_symmetry.space_group_name_H-M   'P 1'
#
loop_
_entity.id
_entity.type
_entity.pdbx_description
1 polymer ?
#
loop_
_entity_poly.entity_id
_entity_poly.type
_entity_poly.pdbx_seq_one_letter_code
_entity_poly.pdbx_strand_id
1 'polypeptide(L)'
;MAPVKVAEKKPVVAGKAPAGKAPVEKKEAGKKTTSVGGDKKKRNKTRKETYSSYIYKVLKQTHPDTGISTKAMSIMNSFVNDIFERVATEASKLATYTKKSTIASREIQTAVRLILPGELAKHATSEGTRAVAKYSSST
;
A
#
# COMPACT_ATOMS: atom_id res chain seq x y z
N MET A 1 42.56 36.05 -18.83
CA MET A 1 42.87 37.46 -18.54
C MET A 1 41.70 38.05 -17.75
N ALA A 2 41.81 38.06 -16.43
CA ALA A 2 41.07 38.99 -15.55
C ALA A 2 42.05 40.15 -15.22
N PRO A 3 41.74 41.15 -14.38
CA PRO A 3 40.46 41.62 -13.82
C PRO A 3 40.30 43.16 -13.93
N VAL A 4 39.17 43.73 -13.50
CA VAL A 4 39.21 45.03 -12.80
C VAL A 4 38.31 44.95 -11.57
N LYS A 5 38.92 45.21 -10.42
CA LYS A 5 38.36 45.32 -9.06
C LYS A 5 38.55 46.77 -8.60
N VAL A 6 37.87 47.11 -7.48
CA VAL A 6 38.06 48.22 -6.53
C VAL A 6 37.02 49.34 -6.76
N ALA A 7 36.18 49.74 -5.79
CA ALA A 7 36.50 50.08 -4.41
C ALA A 7 35.37 49.88 -3.38
N GLU A 8 35.79 49.53 -2.17
CA GLU A 8 35.09 49.59 -0.88
C GLU A 8 34.89 51.03 -0.38
N LYS A 9 33.84 51.28 0.43
CA LYS A 9 33.87 52.06 1.69
C LYS A 9 32.51 52.08 2.41
N LYS A 10 32.43 51.45 3.59
CA LYS A 10 31.67 51.89 4.79
C LYS A 10 32.70 52.64 5.70
N PRO A 11 32.37 53.45 6.75
CA PRO A 11 31.52 53.04 7.90
C PRO A 11 30.84 54.16 8.76
N VAL A 12 30.22 53.73 9.90
CA VAL A 12 29.91 54.42 11.20
C VAL A 12 28.68 55.37 11.25
N VAL A 13 27.56 55.10 11.96
CA VAL A 13 27.21 54.83 13.38
C VAL A 13 27.08 56.08 14.27
N ALA A 14 25.91 56.25 14.88
CA ALA A 14 25.68 56.83 16.23
C ALA A 14 24.34 56.24 16.70
N GLY A 15 24.23 55.35 17.70
CA GLY A 15 24.51 55.52 19.15
C GLY A 15 23.15 55.74 19.86
N LYS A 16 22.75 55.11 20.98
CA LYS A 16 23.45 54.51 22.13
C LYS A 16 22.41 53.75 23.02
N ALA A 17 22.84 52.70 23.74
CA ALA A 17 22.08 51.86 24.72
C ALA A 17 22.14 52.48 26.17
N PRO A 18 21.89 51.80 27.36
CA PRO A 18 21.51 50.39 27.69
C PRO A 18 20.66 50.12 29.00
N ALA A 19 20.40 48.82 29.27
CA ALA A 19 20.46 48.07 30.57
C ALA A 19 19.27 47.99 31.59
N GLY A 20 18.92 46.74 32.00
CA GLY A 20 18.72 46.38 33.43
C GLY A 20 17.53 45.48 33.87
N LYS A 21 17.83 44.20 34.20
CA LYS A 21 17.29 43.31 35.28
C LYS A 21 15.79 42.91 35.36
N ALA A 22 15.54 41.59 35.52
CA ALA A 22 14.29 40.96 35.98
C ALA A 22 14.11 41.07 37.52
N PRO A 23 12.88 40.95 38.09
CA PRO A 23 12.36 39.63 38.53
C PRO A 23 10.81 39.41 38.54
N VAL A 24 10.40 38.14 38.32
CA VAL A 24 9.41 37.30 39.06
C VAL A 24 7.99 37.83 39.42
N GLU A 25 6.97 37.00 39.11
CA GLU A 25 5.81 36.56 39.94
C GLU A 25 4.36 36.64 39.38
N LYS A 26 3.58 35.64 39.81
CA LYS A 26 2.26 35.13 39.38
C LYS A 26 1.08 36.12 39.43
N LYS A 27 0.08 35.90 38.56
CA LYS A 27 -1.33 35.70 38.99
C LYS A 27 -2.24 35.12 37.89
N GLU A 28 -2.81 33.96 38.22
CA GLU A 28 -3.97 33.35 37.57
C GLU A 28 -5.21 34.25 37.64
N ALA A 29 -5.98 34.31 36.55
CA ALA A 29 -7.40 34.62 36.56
C ALA A 29 -8.09 33.65 35.60
N GLY A 30 -8.86 32.74 36.16
CA GLY A 30 -9.49 31.63 35.46
C GLY A 30 -10.64 32.04 34.54
N LYS A 31 -10.90 31.20 33.55
CA LYS A 31 -12.22 31.06 32.93
C LYS A 31 -12.54 29.57 32.77
N LYS A 32 -13.39 29.05 33.66
CA LYS A 32 -14.06 27.76 33.51
C LYS A 32 -14.90 27.77 32.23
N THR A 33 -14.75 26.75 31.39
CA THR A 33 -15.90 26.12 30.73
C THR A 33 -15.67 24.61 30.70
N THR A 34 -16.67 23.91 31.23
CA THR A 34 -16.84 22.46 31.30
C THR A 34 -17.30 21.91 29.95
N SER A 35 -16.72 20.81 29.47
CA SER A 35 -17.46 19.73 28.79
C SER A 35 -16.54 18.51 28.64
N VAL A 36 -16.84 17.45 29.40
CA VAL A 36 -17.46 16.20 28.94
C VAL A 36 -16.44 15.26 28.29
N GLY A 37 -16.36 14.07 28.89
CA GLY A 37 -15.47 13.00 28.49
C GLY A 37 -15.56 12.67 27.01
N GLY A 38 -14.40 12.40 26.43
CA GLY A 38 -14.27 11.72 25.17
C GLY A 38 -13.22 10.66 25.35
N ASP A 39 -13.66 9.47 25.78
CA ASP A 39 -12.91 8.23 25.56
C ASP A 39 -12.23 8.30 24.21
N LYS A 40 -10.90 8.34 24.20
CA LYS A 40 -10.10 8.05 23.00
C LYS A 40 -10.31 6.57 22.70
N LYS A 41 -11.50 6.24 22.19
CA LYS A 41 -11.80 4.98 21.54
C LYS A 41 -10.82 4.92 20.39
N LYS A 42 -9.68 4.22 20.61
CA LYS A 42 -8.79 3.77 19.56
C LYS A 42 -9.70 3.18 18.50
N ARG A 43 -9.91 3.94 17.43
CA ARG A 43 -10.74 3.51 16.31
C ARG A 43 -9.98 2.34 15.72
N ASN A 44 -10.33 1.13 16.14
CA ASN A 44 -9.81 -0.10 15.57
C ASN A 44 -10.13 -0.02 14.09
N LYS A 45 -9.14 0.40 13.30
CA LYS A 45 -9.26 0.42 11.86
C LYS A 45 -9.32 -1.04 11.47
N THR A 46 -10.52 -1.52 11.16
CA THR A 46 -10.72 -2.86 10.59
C THR A 46 -9.77 -2.97 9.40
N ARG A 47 -8.79 -3.87 9.51
CA ARG A 47 -7.78 -4.06 8.48
C ARG A 47 -8.52 -4.64 7.28
N LYS A 48 -8.70 -3.84 6.24
CA LYS A 48 -9.18 -4.36 4.96
C LYS A 48 -8.04 -5.15 4.34
N GLU A 49 -8.19 -6.48 4.30
CA GLU A 49 -7.26 -7.34 3.59
C GLU A 49 -7.40 -7.06 2.09
N THR A 50 -6.28 -6.79 1.45
CA THR A 50 -6.19 -6.48 0.01
C THR A 50 -4.94 -7.13 -0.54
N TYR A 51 -4.91 -7.33 -1.86
CA TYR A 51 -3.76 -7.91 -2.55
C TYR A 51 -2.60 -6.92 -2.75
N SER A 52 -2.73 -5.68 -2.26
CA SER A 52 -1.82 -4.57 -2.55
C SER A 52 -0.34 -4.87 -2.24
N SER A 53 -0.06 -5.56 -1.14
CA SER A 53 1.31 -5.92 -0.75
C SER A 53 1.92 -6.95 -1.72
N TYR A 54 1.13 -7.92 -2.18
CA TYR A 54 1.58 -8.95 -3.11
C TYR A 54 1.76 -8.39 -4.52
N ILE A 55 0.84 -7.54 -4.97
CA ILE A 55 0.96 -6.84 -6.25
C ILE A 55 2.26 -6.02 -6.29
N TYR A 56 2.59 -5.31 -5.20
CA TYR A 56 3.84 -4.56 -5.11
C TYR A 56 5.08 -5.47 -5.12
N LYS A 57 5.05 -6.61 -4.42
CA LYS A 57 6.15 -7.59 -4.44
C LYS A 57 6.40 -8.12 -5.85
N VAL A 58 5.34 -8.49 -6.58
CA VAL A 58 5.46 -8.98 -7.97
C VAL A 58 5.97 -7.88 -8.89
N LEU A 59 5.48 -6.64 -8.74
CA LEU A 59 5.97 -5.49 -9.52
C LEU A 59 7.48 -5.28 -9.34
N LYS A 60 7.99 -5.39 -8.11
CA LYS A 60 9.43 -5.20 -7.83
C LYS A 60 10.29 -6.37 -8.29
N GLN A 61 9.73 -7.56 -8.46
CA GLN A 61 10.45 -8.69 -9.06
C GLN A 61 10.70 -8.48 -10.56
N THR A 62 9.78 -7.81 -11.27
CA THR A 62 9.91 -7.59 -12.72
C THR A 62 10.48 -6.21 -13.06
N HIS A 63 10.16 -5.18 -12.27
CA HIS A 63 10.59 -3.80 -12.50
C HIS A 63 10.98 -3.10 -11.17
N PRO A 64 12.24 -3.28 -10.71
CA PRO A 64 12.71 -2.73 -9.43
C PRO A 64 12.59 -1.21 -9.31
N ASP A 65 12.77 -0.47 -10.41
CA ASP A 65 12.80 1.00 -10.40
C ASP A 65 11.44 1.65 -10.69
N THR A 66 10.42 0.86 -11.04
CA THR A 66 9.08 1.37 -11.38
C THR A 66 8.16 1.43 -10.15
N GLY A 67 7.40 2.51 -10.02
CA GLY A 67 6.36 2.67 -9.01
C GLY A 67 4.95 2.46 -9.57
N ILE A 68 3.97 2.24 -8.69
CA ILE A 68 2.55 2.14 -9.05
C ILE A 68 1.75 3.15 -8.22
N SER A 69 0.84 3.89 -8.88
CA SER A 69 -0.02 4.86 -8.20
C SER A 69 -1.10 4.17 -7.36
N THR A 70 -1.67 4.88 -6.39
CA THR A 70 -2.75 4.36 -5.53
C THR A 70 -3.99 3.98 -6.33
N LYS A 71 -4.34 4.76 -7.37
CA LYS A 71 -5.45 4.46 -8.28
C LYS A 71 -5.18 3.20 -9.08
N ALA A 72 -3.99 3.05 -9.66
CA ALA A 72 -3.60 1.85 -10.40
C ALA A 72 -3.57 0.61 -9.48
N MET A 73 -3.09 0.76 -8.25
CA MET A 73 -3.14 -0.31 -7.24
C MET A 73 -4.57 -0.76 -6.95
N SER A 74 -5.54 0.17 -6.84
CA SER A 74 -6.94 -0.18 -6.65
C SER A 74 -7.51 -0.96 -7.84
N ILE A 75 -7.17 -0.57 -9.07
CA ILE A 75 -7.59 -1.27 -10.29
C ILE A 75 -7.04 -2.69 -10.29
N MET A 76 -5.75 -2.86 -10.00
CA MET A 76 -5.10 -4.17 -9.93
C MET A 76 -5.71 -5.06 -8.85
N ASN A 77 -6.03 -4.51 -7.67
CA ASN A 77 -6.71 -5.26 -6.62
C ASN A 77 -8.10 -5.73 -7.07
N SER A 78 -8.88 -4.86 -7.72
CA SER A 78 -10.18 -5.27 -8.26
C SER A 78 -10.05 -6.32 -9.36
N PHE A 79 -9.05 -6.21 -10.23
CA PHE A 79 -8.78 -7.19 -11.28
C PHE A 79 -8.50 -8.59 -10.70
N VAL A 80 -7.66 -8.68 -9.65
CA VAL A 80 -7.40 -9.96 -8.98
C VAL A 80 -8.68 -10.57 -8.41
N ASN A 81 -9.54 -9.75 -7.79
CA ASN A 81 -10.82 -10.23 -7.25
C ASN A 81 -11.78 -10.70 -8.36
N ASP A 82 -11.89 -9.96 -9.48
CA ASP A 82 -12.74 -10.36 -10.61
C ASP A 82 -12.30 -11.71 -11.19
N ILE A 83 -11.00 -11.90 -11.42
CA ILE A 83 -10.49 -13.19 -11.92
C ILE A 83 -10.67 -14.30 -10.87
N PHE A 84 -10.44 -14.01 -9.59
CA PHE A 84 -10.64 -14.98 -8.51
C PHE A 84 -12.09 -15.46 -8.46
N GLU A 85 -13.06 -14.53 -8.47
CA GLU A 85 -14.49 -14.86 -8.44
C GLU A 85 -14.91 -15.66 -9.67
N ARG A 86 -14.43 -15.29 -10.87
CA ARG A 86 -14.71 -16.05 -12.10
C ARG A 86 -14.18 -17.48 -12.02
N VAL A 87 -12.93 -17.68 -11.60
CA VAL A 87 -12.32 -19.01 -11.48
C VAL A 87 -13.03 -19.83 -10.39
N ALA A 88 -13.30 -19.25 -9.23
CA ALA A 88 -13.95 -19.94 -8.11
C ALA A 88 -15.37 -20.36 -8.47
N THR A 89 -16.13 -19.49 -9.14
CA THR A 89 -17.49 -19.76 -9.61
C THR A 89 -17.50 -20.92 -10.60
N GLU A 90 -16.59 -20.91 -11.57
CA GLU A 90 -16.53 -21.96 -12.58
C GLU A 90 -16.03 -23.29 -12.00
N ALA A 91 -15.04 -23.26 -11.10
CA ALA A 91 -14.58 -24.45 -10.39
C ALA A 91 -15.68 -25.06 -9.50
N SER A 92 -16.50 -24.22 -8.86
CA SER A 92 -17.66 -24.66 -8.08
C SER A 92 -18.68 -25.39 -8.96
N LYS A 93 -19.01 -24.85 -10.15
CA LYS A 93 -19.88 -25.54 -11.12
C LYS A 93 -19.30 -26.88 -11.60
N LEU A 94 -17.99 -26.95 -11.84
CA LEU A 94 -17.34 -28.20 -12.24
C LEU A 94 -17.41 -29.27 -11.15
N ALA A 95 -17.25 -28.88 -9.87
CA ALA A 95 -17.42 -29.79 -8.75
C ALA A 95 -18.86 -30.30 -8.64
N THR A 96 -19.87 -29.44 -8.83
CA THR A 96 -21.28 -29.85 -8.80
C THR A 96 -21.65 -30.76 -9.97
N TYR A 97 -21.15 -30.50 -11.18
CA TYR A 97 -21.35 -31.39 -12.34
C TYR A 97 -20.76 -32.78 -12.13
N THR A 98 -19.61 -32.87 -11.46
CA THR A 98 -18.96 -34.14 -11.12
C THR A 98 -19.48 -34.76 -9.82
N LYS A 99 -20.49 -34.14 -9.19
CA LYS A 99 -21.11 -34.56 -7.91
C LYS A 99 -20.11 -34.70 -6.76
N LYS A 100 -19.09 -33.85 -6.73
CA LYS A 100 -18.10 -33.79 -5.65
C LYS A 100 -18.38 -32.61 -4.74
N SER A 101 -18.23 -32.82 -3.42
CA SER A 101 -18.34 -31.75 -2.41
C SER A 101 -17.04 -30.98 -2.18
N THR A 102 -15.94 -31.42 -2.80
CA THR A 102 -14.60 -30.83 -2.65
C THR A 102 -14.10 -30.31 -3.98
N ILE A 103 -13.68 -29.05 -4.02
CA ILE A 103 -12.98 -28.47 -5.17
C ILE A 103 -11.50 -28.85 -5.07
N ALA A 104 -11.02 -29.72 -5.97
CA ALA A 104 -9.60 -30.09 -6.02
C ALA A 104 -8.85 -29.21 -7.04
N SER A 105 -7.52 -29.38 -7.08
CA SER A 105 -6.64 -28.68 -8.03
C SER A 105 -7.04 -28.92 -9.49
N ARG A 106 -7.65 -30.07 -9.80
CA ARG A 106 -8.15 -30.42 -11.13
C ARG A 106 -9.32 -29.53 -11.57
N GLU A 107 -10.28 -29.25 -10.69
CA GLU A 107 -11.41 -28.37 -10.99
C GLU A 107 -10.91 -26.93 -11.19
N ILE A 108 -9.96 -26.46 -10.38
CA ILE A 108 -9.32 -25.15 -10.57
C ILE A 108 -8.58 -25.08 -11.92
N GLN A 109 -7.78 -26.10 -12.26
CA GLN A 109 -7.03 -26.15 -13.52
C GLN A 109 -7.95 -26.12 -14.73
N THR A 110 -9.07 -26.83 -14.66
CA THR A 110 -10.07 -26.85 -15.75
C THR A 110 -10.79 -25.50 -15.85
N ALA A 111 -11.18 -24.90 -14.72
CA ALA A 111 -11.78 -23.56 -14.69
C ALA A 111 -10.85 -22.50 -15.31
N VAL A 112 -9.56 -22.52 -14.99
CA VAL A 112 -8.58 -21.58 -15.57
C VAL A 112 -8.52 -21.67 -17.10
N ARG A 113 -8.62 -22.89 -17.66
CA ARG A 113 -8.64 -23.10 -19.13
C ARG A 113 -9.93 -22.61 -19.79
N LEU A 114 -11.04 -22.57 -19.05
CA LEU A 114 -12.32 -22.05 -19.55
C LEU A 114 -12.38 -20.51 -19.48
N ILE A 115 -11.80 -19.92 -18.43
CA ILE A 115 -11.85 -18.47 -18.19
C ILE A 115 -10.81 -17.70 -19.01
N LEU A 116 -9.60 -18.25 -19.18
CA LEU A 116 -8.51 -17.56 -19.88
C LEU A 116 -8.42 -17.98 -21.35
N PRO A 117 -8.19 -17.04 -22.28
CA PRO A 117 -8.05 -17.37 -23.71
C PRO A 117 -6.64 -17.83 -24.07
N GLY A 118 -6.55 -18.69 -25.08
CA GLY A 118 -5.32 -18.95 -25.86
C GLY A 118 -4.06 -19.25 -25.03
N GLU A 119 -3.01 -18.47 -25.26
CA GLU A 119 -1.71 -18.65 -24.61
C GLU A 119 -1.73 -18.34 -23.11
N LEU A 120 -2.61 -17.44 -22.66
CA LEU A 120 -2.74 -17.11 -21.24
C LEU A 120 -3.16 -18.33 -20.42
N ALA A 121 -4.09 -19.14 -20.94
CA ALA A 121 -4.50 -20.39 -20.29
C ALA A 121 -3.33 -21.38 -20.18
N LYS A 122 -2.50 -21.48 -21.21
CA LYS A 122 -1.33 -22.38 -21.23
C LYS A 122 -0.32 -21.97 -20.15
N HIS A 123 0.03 -20.68 -20.09
CA HIS A 123 0.98 -20.16 -19.12
C HIS A 123 0.43 -20.27 -17.69
N ALA A 124 -0.82 -19.85 -17.46
CA ALA A 124 -1.45 -19.97 -16.15
C ALA A 124 -1.53 -21.42 -15.65
N THR A 125 -1.82 -22.36 -16.56
CA THR A 125 -1.80 -23.79 -16.22
C THR A 125 -0.39 -24.26 -15.85
N SER A 126 0.63 -23.86 -16.60
CA SER A 126 2.02 -24.23 -16.34
C SER A 126 2.51 -23.70 -14.99
N GLU A 127 2.24 -22.43 -14.70
CA GLU A 127 2.58 -21.79 -13.42
C GLU A 127 1.84 -22.45 -12.25
N GLY A 128 0.54 -22.76 -12.43
CA GLY A 128 -0.26 -23.46 -11.43
C GLY A 128 0.30 -24.85 -11.08
N THR A 129 0.64 -25.65 -12.10
CA THR A 129 1.24 -26.98 -11.90
C THR A 129 2.60 -26.89 -11.21
N ARG A 130 3.44 -25.91 -11.60
CA ARG A 130 4.75 -25.68 -10.97
C ARG A 130 4.60 -25.31 -9.50
N ALA A 131 3.64 -24.44 -9.17
CA ALA A 131 3.38 -24.03 -7.79
C ALA A 131 2.95 -25.21 -6.91
N VAL A 132 2.05 -26.07 -7.41
CA VAL A 132 1.61 -27.28 -6.69
C VAL A 132 2.78 -28.24 -6.46
N ALA A 133 3.58 -28.50 -7.49
CA ALA A 133 4.75 -29.38 -7.37
C ALA A 133 5.75 -28.87 -6.32
N LYS A 134 6.07 -27.57 -6.34
CA LYS A 134 6.96 -26.95 -5.36
C LYS A 134 6.40 -27.02 -3.94
N TYR A 135 5.09 -26.84 -3.78
CA TYR A 135 4.45 -26.96 -2.48
C TYR A 135 4.54 -28.38 -1.93
N SER A 136 4.21 -29.39 -2.75
CA SER A 136 4.30 -30.81 -2.38
C SER A 136 5.72 -31.29 -2.10
N SER A 137 6.75 -30.66 -2.67
CA SER A 137 8.15 -30.98 -2.35
C SER A 137 8.68 -30.27 -1.10
N SER A 138 7.92 -29.30 -0.57
CA SER A 138 8.30 -28.51 0.62
C SER A 138 7.66 -29.03 1.90
N THR A 139 6.78 -30.03 1.80
CA THR A 139 6.23 -30.84 2.89
C THR A 139 7.05 -32.11 3.03
#